data_AF-A0A497FMW6-F1
#
_entry.id   AF-A0A497FMW6-F1
#
_cell.length_a   1.000
_cell.length_b   1.000
_cell.length_c   1.000
_cell.angle_alpha   90.00
_cell.angle_beta   90.00
_cell.angle_gamma   90.00
#
_symmetry.space_group_name_H-M   'P 1'
#
loop_
_entity.id
_entity.type
_entity.pdbx_description
1 polymer ?
#
loop_
_entity_poly.entity_id
_entity_poly.type
_entity_poly.pdbx_seq_one_letter_code
_entity_poly.pdbx_strand_id
1 'polypeptide(L)'
;MVRPSNNHQRRFSSQTETRTFKDGEVYFEGEVDISGENILFRLKEKDRKLFKVKIGIPLFDKPPSSIHKLDRLILDFKPEVIICVGDVVSSNFLEYSRFTPHILIIDMKSLREEFKSRVLSGESLLRKEYNITIIQNPPSVITFNAWSSIKSIIYDVVNTRSRHVLIVDGEEDLLYIPAMLLAPEGSFILYGYPGEALVVSIASRYVKNILWDVLRGIGFPETFFEKYS
;
A
#
# COMPACT_ATOMS: atom_id res chain seq x y z
N MET A 1 2.20 -53.73 20.43
CA MET A 1 3.50 -53.25 19.92
C MET A 1 3.23 -52.09 18.95
N VAL A 2 3.37 -50.87 19.45
CA VAL A 2 3.16 -49.62 18.70
C VAL A 2 4.47 -49.30 17.96
N ARG A 3 4.42 -49.13 16.64
CA ARG A 3 5.55 -48.62 15.85
C ARG A 3 5.49 -47.09 15.80
N PRO A 4 6.62 -46.36 15.92
CA PRO A 4 6.59 -44.91 16.07
C PRO A 4 6.45 -44.18 14.73
N SER A 5 5.89 -42.98 14.88
CA SER A 5 5.63 -41.90 13.94
C SER A 5 6.84 -41.46 13.11
N ASN A 6 6.67 -41.41 11.80
CA ASN A 6 7.59 -40.71 10.89
C ASN A 6 7.32 -39.21 10.92
N ASN A 7 8.27 -38.46 11.46
CA ASN A 7 8.40 -37.00 11.36
C ASN A 7 8.34 -36.56 9.89
N HIS A 8 7.33 -35.78 9.53
CA HIS A 8 7.34 -34.96 8.31
C HIS A 8 8.13 -33.68 8.57
N GLN A 9 9.46 -33.75 8.40
CA GLN A 9 10.24 -32.57 8.03
C GLN A 9 9.92 -32.25 6.55
N ARG A 10 8.97 -31.34 6.32
CA ARG A 10 8.81 -30.73 5.00
C ARG A 10 10.01 -29.82 4.76
N ARG A 11 10.94 -30.30 3.94
CA ARG A 11 12.01 -29.52 3.33
C ARG A 11 11.36 -28.42 2.49
N PHE A 12 11.68 -27.16 2.79
CA PHE A 12 11.46 -26.05 1.87
C PHE A 12 12.35 -26.27 0.64
N SER A 13 11.76 -26.75 -0.45
CA SER A 13 12.43 -26.82 -1.75
C SER A 13 12.44 -25.42 -2.37
N SER A 14 13.63 -24.87 -2.56
CA SER A 14 13.88 -23.78 -3.50
C SER A 14 13.39 -24.19 -4.89
N GLN A 15 12.24 -23.66 -5.32
CA GLN A 15 11.77 -23.85 -6.69
C GLN A 15 11.95 -22.56 -7.49
N THR A 16 12.56 -22.77 -8.64
CA THR A 16 12.91 -21.87 -9.72
C THR A 16 11.66 -21.14 -10.25
N GLU A 17 11.75 -19.82 -10.42
CA GLU A 17 10.67 -18.98 -10.98
C GLU A 17 10.37 -19.38 -12.43
N THR A 18 9.18 -19.91 -12.72
CA THR A 18 8.70 -20.13 -14.09
C THR A 18 7.96 -18.88 -14.57
N ARG A 19 8.33 -18.38 -15.76
CA ARG A 19 7.64 -17.27 -16.43
C ARG A 19 6.60 -17.84 -17.39
N THR A 20 5.35 -17.43 -17.27
CA THR A 20 4.31 -17.70 -18.28
C THR A 20 3.88 -16.40 -18.94
N PHE A 21 3.72 -16.46 -20.26
CA PHE A 21 3.25 -15.34 -21.08
C PHE A 21 1.82 -15.62 -21.54
N LYS A 22 0.89 -14.72 -21.23
CA LYS A 22 -0.46 -14.72 -21.78
C LYS A 22 -0.85 -13.27 -22.09
N ASP A 23 -1.36 -13.01 -23.29
CA ASP A 23 -1.84 -11.67 -23.72
C ASP A 23 -0.83 -10.51 -23.55
N GLY A 24 0.48 -10.78 -23.62
CA GLY A 24 1.53 -9.76 -23.46
C GLY A 24 1.84 -9.40 -22.00
N GLU A 25 1.16 -10.01 -21.03
CA GLU A 25 1.44 -9.86 -19.61
C GLU A 25 2.30 -11.03 -19.10
N VAL A 26 3.27 -10.70 -18.24
CA VAL A 26 4.14 -11.68 -17.57
C VAL A 26 3.44 -12.12 -16.29
N TYR A 27 3.06 -13.39 -16.24
CA TYR A 27 2.52 -14.03 -15.05
C TYR A 27 3.66 -14.73 -14.30
N PHE A 28 3.64 -14.58 -12.98
CA PHE A 28 4.58 -15.21 -12.08
C PHE A 28 3.91 -16.44 -11.48
N GLU A 29 4.48 -17.63 -11.70
CA GLU A 29 4.22 -18.78 -10.83
C GLU A 29 4.95 -18.53 -9.50
N GLY A 30 4.30 -17.74 -8.62
CA GLY A 30 4.78 -17.43 -7.28
C GLY A 30 4.18 -18.37 -6.22
N GLU A 31 4.55 -18.16 -4.95
CA GLU A 31 3.79 -18.73 -3.84
C GLU A 31 2.34 -18.27 -3.96
N VAL A 32 1.42 -19.22 -3.99
CA VAL A 32 -0.02 -18.93 -3.86
C VAL A 32 -0.33 -18.92 -2.37
N ASP A 33 -0.95 -17.86 -1.88
CA ASP A 33 -1.38 -17.82 -0.48
C ASP A 33 -2.60 -18.74 -0.23
N ILE A 34 -3.05 -18.81 1.03
CA ILE A 34 -4.23 -19.62 1.40
C ILE A 34 -5.54 -19.16 0.76
N SER A 35 -5.59 -17.94 0.23
CA SER A 35 -6.73 -17.37 -0.51
C SER A 35 -6.68 -17.69 -2.02
N GLY A 36 -5.58 -18.24 -2.53
CA GLY A 36 -5.40 -18.45 -3.97
C GLY A 36 -4.74 -17.29 -4.70
N GLU A 37 -4.27 -16.26 -3.99
CA GLU A 37 -3.63 -15.07 -4.58
C GLU A 37 -2.14 -15.29 -4.83
N ASN A 38 -1.65 -14.80 -5.97
CA ASN A 38 -0.24 -14.86 -6.33
C ASN A 38 0.56 -13.84 -5.51
N ILE A 39 1.43 -14.33 -4.62
CA ILE A 39 2.33 -13.52 -3.82
C ILE A 39 3.43 -12.95 -4.71
N LEU A 40 3.52 -11.62 -4.77
CA LEU A 40 4.62 -10.94 -5.46
C LEU A 40 5.85 -10.83 -4.56
N PHE A 41 5.64 -10.47 -3.30
CA PHE A 41 6.72 -10.28 -2.34
C PHE A 41 6.26 -10.58 -0.92
N ARG A 42 7.12 -11.22 -0.14
CA ARG A 42 6.92 -11.46 1.30
C ARG A 42 8.03 -10.81 2.10
N LEU A 43 7.67 -9.89 2.98
CA LEU A 43 8.60 -9.26 3.89
C LEU A 43 9.01 -10.25 4.98
N LYS A 44 10.30 -10.59 5.03
CA LYS A 44 10.87 -11.47 6.05
C LYS A 44 10.95 -10.73 7.39
N GLU A 45 10.78 -11.47 8.47
CA GLU A 45 10.75 -10.90 9.83
C GLU A 45 12.01 -10.07 10.16
N LYS A 46 13.19 -10.56 9.77
CA LYS A 46 14.49 -9.88 9.96
C LYS A 46 14.57 -8.51 9.29
N ASP A 47 13.77 -8.27 8.26
CA ASP A 47 13.79 -7.07 7.42
C ASP A 47 12.69 -6.07 7.81
N ARG A 48 11.75 -6.44 8.70
CA ARG A 48 10.65 -5.57 9.17
C ARG A 48 11.12 -4.23 9.72
N LYS A 49 12.31 -4.17 10.32
CA LYS A 49 12.88 -2.94 10.87
C LYS A 49 13.16 -1.87 9.80
N LEU A 50 13.36 -2.26 8.53
CA LEU A 50 13.64 -1.33 7.43
C LEU A 50 12.43 -0.46 7.10
N PHE A 51 11.23 -1.01 7.27
CA PHE A 51 9.96 -0.31 7.02
C PHE A 51 9.42 0.42 8.25
N LYS A 52 10.15 0.39 9.37
CA LYS A 52 9.90 1.24 10.55
C LYS A 52 10.62 2.59 10.48
N VAL A 53 11.32 2.89 9.38
CA VAL A 53 11.96 4.18 9.19
C VAL A 53 10.94 5.17 8.59
N LYS A 54 10.89 6.39 9.13
CA LYS A 54 10.06 7.47 8.58
C LYS A 54 10.70 7.97 7.30
N ILE A 55 10.03 7.78 6.16
CA ILE A 55 10.41 8.32 4.86
C ILE A 55 9.46 9.46 4.57
N GLY A 56 9.91 10.70 4.80
CA GLY A 56 9.11 11.90 4.58
C GLY A 56 9.16 12.89 5.73
N ILE A 57 8.24 13.85 5.69
CA ILE A 57 8.10 14.92 6.68
C ILE A 57 7.12 14.48 7.76
N PRO A 58 7.56 14.22 9.01
CA PRO A 58 6.65 13.88 10.09
C PRO A 58 5.97 15.12 10.68
N LEU A 59 4.64 15.05 10.78
CA LEU A 59 3.78 16.03 11.45
C LEU A 59 3.33 15.43 12.78
N PHE A 60 3.99 15.83 13.88
CA PHE A 60 3.81 15.24 15.21
C PHE A 60 2.58 15.72 15.97
N ASP A 61 1.90 16.77 15.51
CA ASP A 61 0.70 17.25 16.19
C ASP A 61 -0.46 16.27 16.05
N LYS A 62 -1.37 16.29 17.03
CA LYS A 62 -2.63 15.57 16.91
C LYS A 62 -3.57 16.26 15.91
N PRO A 63 -4.44 15.53 15.20
CA PRO A 63 -5.55 16.11 14.46
C PRO A 63 -6.42 17.00 15.38
N PRO A 64 -6.97 18.12 14.91
CA PRO A 64 -6.91 18.61 13.52
C PRO A 64 -5.62 19.38 13.18
N SER A 65 -4.75 19.67 14.15
CA SER A 65 -3.56 20.52 13.95
C SER A 65 -2.60 19.97 12.89
N SER A 66 -2.32 18.66 12.90
CA SER A 66 -1.48 18.02 11.87
C SER A 66 -2.11 18.09 10.48
N ILE A 67 -3.43 17.97 10.38
CA ILE A 67 -4.15 18.09 9.11
C ILE A 67 -4.11 19.53 8.59
N HIS A 68 -4.24 20.54 9.45
CA HIS A 68 -4.06 21.93 9.04
C HIS A 68 -2.63 22.25 8.57
N LYS A 69 -1.61 21.59 9.14
CA LYS A 69 -0.23 21.69 8.64
C LYS A 69 -0.07 20.99 7.29
N LEU A 70 -0.67 19.82 7.11
CA LEU A 70 -0.74 19.13 5.83
C LEU A 70 -1.41 20.02 4.76
N ASP A 71 -2.53 20.68 5.08
CA ASP A 71 -3.22 21.59 4.16
C ASP A 71 -2.31 22.71 3.65
N ARG A 72 -1.40 23.21 4.48
CA ARG A 72 -0.39 24.20 4.05
C ARG A 72 0.61 23.58 3.08
N LEU A 73 1.12 22.39 3.39
CA LEU A 73 2.00 21.66 2.48
C LEU A 73 1.33 21.37 1.13
N ILE A 74 0.03 21.01 1.11
CA ILE A 74 -0.72 20.80 -0.13
C ILE A 74 -0.78 22.09 -0.95
N LEU A 75 -1.01 23.25 -0.33
CA LEU A 75 -1.03 24.54 -1.01
C LEU A 75 0.34 24.94 -1.56
N ASP A 76 1.40 24.69 -0.79
CA ASP A 76 2.76 25.09 -1.13
C ASP A 76 3.35 24.21 -2.25
N PHE A 77 3.15 22.89 -2.17
CA PHE A 77 3.74 21.92 -3.09
C PHE A 77 2.83 21.55 -4.27
N LYS A 78 1.49 21.67 -4.11
CA LYS A 78 0.49 21.32 -5.12
C LYS A 78 0.70 19.91 -5.70
N PRO A 79 0.60 18.86 -4.85
CA PRO A 79 0.89 17.50 -5.28
C PRO A 79 -0.05 17.03 -6.39
N GLU A 80 0.50 16.29 -7.36
CA GLU A 80 -0.25 15.75 -8.50
C GLU A 80 -1.34 14.76 -8.04
N VAL A 81 -0.95 13.84 -7.15
CA VAL A 81 -1.85 12.86 -6.52
C VAL A 81 -1.62 12.87 -5.02
N ILE A 82 -2.68 12.64 -4.25
CA ILE A 82 -2.64 12.48 -2.80
C ILE A 82 -3.20 11.11 -2.47
N ILE A 83 -2.34 10.25 -1.91
CA ILE A 83 -2.66 8.86 -1.55
C ILE A 83 -2.57 8.74 -0.03
N CYS A 84 -3.65 8.34 0.63
CA CYS A 84 -3.62 7.98 2.04
C CYS A 84 -3.50 6.47 2.18
N VAL A 85 -2.54 6.01 2.99
CA VAL A 85 -2.34 4.61 3.35
C VAL A 85 -2.61 4.46 4.85
N GLY A 86 -3.65 3.69 5.16
CA GLY A 86 -4.11 3.41 6.52
C GLY A 86 -5.33 4.22 6.96
N ASP A 87 -6.10 3.63 7.87
CA ASP A 87 -7.45 4.08 8.22
C ASP A 87 -7.44 5.39 9.01
N VAL A 88 -6.53 5.50 9.98
CA VAL A 88 -6.45 6.67 10.86
C VAL A 88 -6.09 7.92 10.04
N VAL A 89 -5.13 7.81 9.12
CA VAL A 89 -4.76 8.94 8.26
C VAL A 89 -5.90 9.31 7.32
N SER A 90 -6.50 8.31 6.67
CA SER A 90 -7.63 8.50 5.75
C SER A 90 -8.81 9.18 6.45
N SER A 91 -9.19 8.69 7.63
CA SER A 91 -10.30 9.25 8.41
C SER A 91 -10.02 10.68 8.85
N ASN A 92 -8.84 10.95 9.41
CA ASN A 92 -8.48 12.30 9.87
C ASN A 92 -8.40 13.30 8.71
N PHE A 93 -7.88 12.88 7.55
CA PHE A 93 -7.85 13.73 6.36
C PHE A 93 -9.28 14.08 5.95
N LEU A 94 -10.14 13.09 5.74
CA LEU A 94 -11.51 13.31 5.28
C LEU A 94 -12.38 14.10 6.27
N GLU A 95 -12.06 14.06 7.55
CA GLU A 95 -12.80 14.76 8.61
C GLU A 95 -12.33 16.22 8.78
N TYR A 96 -11.02 16.48 8.75
CA TYR A 96 -10.46 17.77 9.15
C TYR A 96 -9.83 18.59 8.03
N SER A 97 -9.52 17.99 6.88
CA SER A 97 -8.92 18.72 5.76
C SER A 97 -10.01 19.42 4.95
N ARG A 98 -9.65 20.57 4.36
CA ARG A 98 -10.46 21.20 3.31
C ARG A 98 -10.24 20.59 1.92
N PHE A 99 -9.25 19.72 1.78
CA PHE A 99 -8.97 18.98 0.55
C PHE A 99 -9.59 17.59 0.63
N THR A 100 -9.63 16.91 -0.51
CA THR A 100 -10.05 15.51 -0.59
C THR A 100 -8.90 14.71 -1.18
N PRO A 101 -8.47 13.60 -0.55
CA PRO A 101 -7.47 12.73 -1.14
C PRO A 101 -7.99 12.08 -2.42
N HIS A 102 -7.09 11.73 -3.32
CA HIS A 102 -7.45 11.09 -4.58
C HIS A 102 -7.62 9.58 -4.40
N ILE A 103 -6.75 8.98 -3.56
CA ILE A 103 -6.72 7.55 -3.31
C ILE A 103 -6.69 7.32 -1.80
N LEU A 104 -7.55 6.40 -1.34
CA LEU A 104 -7.48 5.83 0.01
C LEU A 104 -7.13 4.36 -0.10
N ILE A 105 -6.17 3.89 0.70
CA ILE A 105 -5.85 2.48 0.84
C ILE A 105 -6.09 2.14 2.31
N ILE A 106 -7.12 1.34 2.58
CA ILE A 106 -7.65 1.09 3.92
C ILE A 106 -7.85 -0.40 4.14
N ASP A 107 -7.76 -0.87 5.38
CA ASP A 107 -7.98 -2.28 5.70
C ASP A 107 -9.48 -2.58 5.94
N MET A 108 -9.88 -3.84 5.75
CA MET A 108 -11.24 -4.29 6.04
C MET A 108 -11.53 -4.41 7.53
N LYS A 109 -10.53 -4.49 8.42
CA LYS A 109 -10.79 -4.61 9.87
C LYS A 109 -11.45 -3.34 10.39
N SER A 110 -10.99 -2.19 9.91
CA SER A 110 -11.60 -0.89 10.21
C SER A 110 -12.98 -0.72 9.60
N LEU A 111 -13.27 -1.40 8.49
CA LEU A 111 -14.63 -1.46 7.95
C LEU A 111 -15.52 -2.43 8.73
N ARG A 112 -15.01 -3.59 9.21
CA ARG A 112 -15.78 -4.53 10.05
C ARG A 112 -16.11 -3.92 11.41
N GLU A 113 -15.31 -2.97 11.90
CA GLU A 113 -15.71 -2.02 12.94
C GLU A 113 -16.59 -0.88 12.35
N GLU A 114 -17.64 -1.22 11.59
CA GLU A 114 -18.51 -0.33 10.76
C GLU A 114 -19.02 0.96 11.43
N PHE A 115 -18.80 1.15 12.74
CA PHE A 115 -19.46 2.14 13.58
C PHE A 115 -18.53 3.10 14.36
N LYS A 116 -17.20 3.05 14.21
CA LYS A 116 -16.33 4.04 14.88
C LYS A 116 -16.01 5.28 14.04
N SER A 117 -15.83 5.15 12.73
CA SER A 117 -15.60 6.30 11.82
C SER A 117 -16.75 6.47 10.84
N ARG A 118 -17.66 7.42 11.14
CA ARG A 118 -18.78 7.79 10.24
C ARG A 118 -18.31 8.24 8.85
N VAL A 119 -17.04 8.64 8.73
CA VAL A 119 -16.47 9.23 7.52
C VAL A 119 -15.97 8.18 6.53
N LEU A 120 -15.57 7.00 7.01
CA LEU A 120 -15.09 5.88 6.18
C LEU A 120 -16.16 4.84 5.86
N SER A 121 -17.42 5.08 6.22
CA SER A 121 -18.51 4.17 5.86
C SER A 121 -18.68 4.10 4.34
N GLY A 122 -19.10 2.94 3.83
CA GLY A 122 -19.36 2.76 2.39
C GLY A 122 -20.30 3.84 1.83
N GLU A 123 -21.36 4.19 2.56
CA GLU A 123 -22.25 5.29 2.18
C GLU A 123 -21.54 6.65 2.12
N SER A 124 -20.68 6.97 3.09
CA SER A 124 -19.93 8.24 3.11
C SER A 124 -18.95 8.31 1.93
N LEU A 125 -18.25 7.22 1.65
CA LEU A 125 -17.32 7.13 0.52
C LEU A 125 -18.04 7.25 -0.82
N LEU A 126 -19.18 6.60 -0.99
CA LEU A 126 -20.02 6.75 -2.19
C LEU A 126 -20.56 8.16 -2.34
N ARG A 127 -21.01 8.81 -1.25
CA ARG A 127 -21.43 10.22 -1.27
C ARG A 127 -20.29 11.18 -1.64
N LYS A 128 -19.05 10.79 -1.36
CA LYS A 128 -17.83 11.51 -1.77
C LYS A 128 -17.32 11.07 -3.16
N GLU A 129 -18.13 10.31 -3.91
CA GLU A 129 -17.89 9.87 -5.29
C GLU A 129 -16.61 9.04 -5.45
N TYR A 130 -16.32 8.18 -4.48
CA TYR A 130 -15.22 7.24 -4.60
C TYR A 130 -15.64 5.97 -5.35
N ASN A 131 -14.81 5.57 -6.33
CA ASN A 131 -14.82 4.24 -6.91
C ASN A 131 -14.20 3.25 -5.92
N ILE A 132 -14.93 2.19 -5.57
CA ILE A 132 -14.50 1.21 -4.57
C ILE A 132 -13.92 -0.02 -5.27
N THR A 133 -12.71 -0.42 -4.87
CA THR A 133 -12.05 -1.67 -5.29
C THR A 133 -11.70 -2.46 -4.04
N ILE A 134 -11.98 -3.77 -4.02
CA ILE A 134 -11.69 -4.65 -2.89
C ILE A 134 -10.66 -5.70 -3.35
N ILE A 135 -9.61 -5.89 -2.57
CA ILE A 135 -8.56 -6.87 -2.83
C ILE A 135 -8.24 -7.68 -1.57
N GLN A 136 -7.56 -8.81 -1.75
CA GLN A 136 -6.95 -9.57 -0.67
C GLN A 136 -5.44 -9.31 -0.65
N ASN A 137 -4.89 -9.00 0.53
CA ASN A 137 -3.45 -8.86 0.71
C ASN A 137 -3.03 -9.33 2.11
N PRO A 138 -2.49 -10.56 2.24
CA PRO A 138 -2.13 -11.11 3.54
C PRO A 138 -1.12 -10.25 4.31
N PRO A 139 -1.02 -10.46 5.63
CA PRO A 139 -0.01 -9.84 6.46
C PRO A 139 1.42 -9.96 5.92
N SER A 140 2.17 -8.86 6.00
CA SER A 140 3.58 -8.80 5.57
C SER A 140 3.84 -9.23 4.11
N VAL A 141 2.83 -9.15 3.24
CA VAL A 141 2.90 -9.52 1.82
C VAL A 141 2.51 -8.33 0.94
N ILE A 142 3.04 -8.33 -0.29
CA ILE A 142 2.46 -7.60 -1.42
C ILE A 142 2.03 -8.67 -2.42
N THR A 143 0.73 -8.75 -2.71
CA THR A 143 0.21 -9.62 -3.79
C THR A 143 0.36 -8.93 -5.15
N PHE A 144 0.41 -9.73 -6.22
CA PHE A 144 0.40 -9.18 -7.58
C PHE A 144 -0.88 -8.39 -7.87
N ASN A 145 -2.02 -8.85 -7.33
CA ASN A 145 -3.30 -8.18 -7.45
C ASN A 145 -3.27 -6.81 -6.74
N ALA A 146 -2.67 -6.71 -5.54
CA ALA A 146 -2.51 -5.43 -4.86
C ALA A 146 -1.68 -4.44 -5.68
N TRP A 147 -0.53 -4.87 -6.20
CA TRP A 147 0.32 -4.03 -7.05
C TRP A 147 -0.42 -3.55 -8.30
N SER A 148 -1.08 -4.47 -9.00
CA SER A 148 -1.77 -4.18 -10.27
C SER A 148 -2.98 -3.28 -10.06
N SER A 149 -3.74 -3.49 -8.97
CA SER A 149 -4.87 -2.66 -8.60
C SER A 149 -4.44 -1.22 -8.30
N ILE A 150 -3.37 -1.03 -7.51
CA ILE A 150 -2.81 0.30 -7.21
C ILE A 150 -2.35 0.99 -8.49
N LYS A 151 -1.68 0.26 -9.39
CA LYS A 151 -1.26 0.79 -10.69
C LYS A 151 -2.45 1.30 -11.52
N SER A 152 -3.50 0.48 -11.66
CA SER A 152 -4.70 0.84 -12.44
C SER A 152 -5.44 2.02 -11.82
N ILE A 153 -5.55 2.07 -10.48
CA ILE A 153 -6.15 3.18 -9.76
C ILE A 153 -5.39 4.48 -9.99
N ILE A 154 -4.06 4.47 -9.85
CA ILE A 154 -3.23 5.65 -10.09
C ILE A 154 -3.38 6.12 -11.54
N TYR A 155 -3.39 5.19 -12.50
CA TYR A 155 -3.61 5.51 -13.89
C TYR A 155 -4.98 6.19 -14.11
N ASP A 156 -6.05 5.66 -13.53
CA ASP A 156 -7.38 6.25 -13.67
C ASP A 156 -7.43 7.67 -13.08
N VAL A 157 -6.97 7.84 -11.84
CA VAL A 157 -6.93 9.14 -11.14
C VAL A 157 -6.21 10.21 -11.97
N VAL A 158 -5.07 9.87 -12.56
CA VAL A 158 -4.27 10.81 -13.36
C VAL A 158 -5.00 11.21 -14.66
N ASN A 159 -5.68 10.25 -15.31
CA ASN A 159 -6.29 10.48 -16.62
C ASN A 159 -7.72 11.02 -16.56
N THR A 160 -8.48 10.68 -15.51
CA THR A 160 -9.91 10.99 -15.42
C THR A 160 -10.26 11.90 -14.24
N ARG A 161 -9.29 12.22 -13.36
CA ARG A 161 -9.50 12.96 -12.11
C ARG A 161 -10.52 12.28 -11.18
N SER A 162 -10.69 10.95 -11.30
CA SER A 162 -11.52 10.14 -10.43
C SER A 162 -10.94 10.05 -9.01
N ARG A 163 -11.75 9.54 -8.08
CA ARG A 163 -11.33 9.24 -6.70
C ARG A 163 -11.55 7.77 -6.42
N HIS A 164 -10.61 7.13 -5.73
CA HIS A 164 -10.63 5.69 -5.49
C HIS A 164 -10.41 5.31 -4.03
N VAL A 165 -11.11 4.29 -3.58
CA VAL A 165 -10.80 3.59 -2.33
C VAL A 165 -10.44 2.15 -2.67
N LEU A 166 -9.23 1.75 -2.28
CA LEU A 166 -8.78 0.38 -2.25
C LEU A 166 -8.97 -0.18 -0.85
N ILE A 167 -9.94 -1.07 -0.72
CA ILE A 167 -10.25 -1.80 0.52
C ILE A 167 -9.46 -3.10 0.51
N VAL A 168 -8.70 -3.35 1.57
CA VAL A 168 -7.76 -4.46 1.67
C VAL A 168 -8.26 -5.45 2.73
N ASP A 169 -8.65 -6.66 2.31
CA ASP A 169 -8.85 -7.78 3.23
C ASP A 169 -7.49 -8.36 3.63
N GLY A 170 -6.92 -7.84 4.72
CA GLY A 170 -5.61 -8.23 5.23
C GLY A 170 -4.84 -7.07 5.84
N GLU A 171 -3.61 -6.81 5.39
CA GLU A 171 -2.78 -5.67 5.82
C GLU A 171 -2.47 -4.73 4.64
N GLU A 172 -2.59 -3.42 4.87
CA GLU A 172 -2.35 -2.34 3.93
C GLU A 172 -0.97 -1.68 4.08
N ASP A 173 -0.30 -1.84 5.23
CA ASP A 173 0.94 -1.13 5.57
C ASP A 173 2.03 -1.23 4.48
N LEU A 174 2.26 -2.43 3.93
CA LEU A 174 3.25 -2.63 2.86
C LEU A 174 2.83 -2.03 1.52
N LEU A 175 1.55 -1.70 1.34
CA LEU A 175 1.05 -1.09 0.11
C LEU A 175 1.50 0.38 -0.03
N TYR A 176 2.11 0.96 1.00
CA TYR A 176 2.94 2.16 0.86
C TYR A 176 3.99 2.02 -0.25
N ILE A 177 4.58 0.83 -0.41
CA ILE A 177 5.65 0.56 -1.38
C ILE A 177 5.13 0.76 -2.83
N PRO A 178 4.13 0.00 -3.32
CA PRO A 178 3.57 0.23 -4.64
C PRO A 178 3.00 1.64 -4.79
N ALA A 179 2.35 2.21 -3.76
CA ALA A 179 1.85 3.58 -3.82
C ALA A 179 2.98 4.60 -4.10
N MET A 180 4.12 4.50 -3.39
CA MET A 180 5.27 5.38 -3.60
C MET A 180 5.93 5.19 -4.96
N LEU A 181 6.14 3.93 -5.38
CA LEU A 181 6.88 3.64 -6.60
C LEU A 181 6.08 4.01 -7.86
N LEU A 182 4.77 3.78 -7.85
CA LEU A 182 3.90 3.95 -9.01
C LEU A 182 3.30 5.36 -9.13
N ALA A 183 3.23 6.15 -8.05
CA ALA A 183 2.66 7.49 -8.10
C ALA A 183 3.48 8.44 -9.00
N PRO A 184 2.86 9.41 -9.70
CA PRO A 184 3.59 10.46 -10.42
C PRO A 184 4.58 11.22 -9.54
N GLU A 185 5.68 11.71 -10.11
CA GLU A 185 6.61 12.59 -9.38
C GLU A 185 5.86 13.83 -8.84
N GLY A 186 6.18 14.25 -7.62
CA GLY A 186 5.50 15.34 -6.90
C GLY A 186 4.26 14.91 -6.10
N SER A 187 3.79 13.66 -6.23
CA SER A 187 2.65 13.15 -5.46
C SER A 187 2.96 13.00 -3.96
N PHE A 188 1.93 13.12 -3.13
CA PHE A 188 2.02 12.87 -1.70
C PHE A 188 1.48 11.49 -1.35
N ILE A 189 2.29 10.71 -0.64
CA ILE A 189 1.90 9.45 -0.02
C ILE A 189 1.91 9.68 1.49
N LEU A 190 0.72 9.61 2.08
CA LEU A 190 0.45 9.91 3.47
C LEU A 190 0.25 8.61 4.23
N TYR A 191 0.96 8.45 5.34
CA TYR A 191 0.82 7.26 6.17
C TYR A 191 1.05 7.59 7.64
N GLY A 192 0.47 6.76 8.52
CA GLY A 192 0.60 6.92 9.96
C GLY A 192 1.91 6.32 10.45
N TYR A 193 2.54 6.97 11.43
CA TYR A 193 3.60 6.35 12.21
C TYR A 193 3.10 6.11 13.63
N PRO A 194 3.09 4.85 14.13
CA PRO A 194 2.51 4.50 15.42
C PRO A 194 2.95 5.43 16.56
N GLY A 195 1.96 5.97 17.27
CA GLY A 195 2.17 6.76 18.50
C GLY A 195 2.69 8.19 18.32
N GLU A 196 3.00 8.64 17.09
CA GLU A 196 3.83 9.86 16.96
C GLU A 196 3.41 10.84 15.87
N ALA A 197 3.08 10.42 14.63
CA ALA A 197 2.97 11.39 13.54
C ALA A 197 2.15 10.92 12.33
N LEU A 198 1.56 11.90 11.63
CA LEU A 198 1.22 11.79 10.22
C LEU A 198 2.50 12.05 9.40
N VAL A 199 2.88 11.16 8.49
CA VAL A 199 4.06 11.33 7.64
C VAL A 199 3.64 11.72 6.24
N VAL A 200 4.24 12.78 5.70
CA VAL A 200 4.08 13.22 4.31
C VAL A 200 5.30 12.78 3.51
N SER A 201 5.15 11.73 2.71
CA SER A 201 6.20 11.26 1.81
C SER A 201 5.97 11.80 0.40
N ILE A 202 7.01 12.41 -0.18
CA ILE A 202 6.92 13.02 -1.52
C ILE A 202 7.52 12.05 -2.54
N ALA A 203 6.71 11.63 -3.51
CA ALA A 203 7.15 10.82 -4.63
C ALA A 203 8.16 11.61 -5.47
N SER A 204 9.43 11.32 -5.27
CA SER A 204 10.52 11.88 -6.06
C SER A 204 11.37 10.74 -6.60
N ARG A 205 12.02 10.96 -7.73
CA ARG A 205 12.97 9.99 -8.29
C ARG A 205 13.99 9.50 -7.26
N TYR A 206 14.49 10.42 -6.42
CA TYR A 206 15.43 10.10 -5.36
C TYR A 206 14.86 9.10 -4.34
N VAL A 207 13.67 9.38 -3.79
CA VAL A 207 13.02 8.48 -2.81
C VAL A 207 12.67 7.14 -3.44
N LYS A 208 12.18 7.13 -4.69
CA LYS A 208 11.88 5.90 -5.42
C LYS A 208 13.12 5.04 -5.63
N ASN A 209 14.24 5.63 -6.04
CA ASN A 209 15.50 4.90 -6.25
C ASN A 209 16.03 4.28 -4.95
N ILE A 210 15.99 5.02 -3.83
CA ILE A 210 16.37 4.47 -2.53
C ILE A 210 15.46 3.30 -2.15
N LEU A 211 14.16 3.44 -2.36
CA LEU A 211 13.21 2.37 -2.05
C LEU A 211 13.48 1.13 -2.92
N TRP A 212 13.78 1.31 -4.20
CA TRP A 212 14.21 0.21 -5.07
C TRP A 212 15.50 -0.46 -4.58
N ASP A 213 16.52 0.31 -4.17
CA ASP A 213 17.76 -0.27 -3.65
C ASP A 213 17.54 -1.10 -2.38
N VAL A 214 16.67 -0.62 -1.48
CA VAL A 214 16.25 -1.37 -0.28
C VAL A 214 15.53 -2.66 -0.67
N LEU A 215 14.58 -2.58 -1.61
CA LEU A 215 13.82 -3.74 -2.10
C LEU A 215 14.73 -4.79 -2.76
N ARG A 216 15.73 -4.36 -3.54
CA ARG A 216 16.74 -5.24 -4.13
C ARG A 216 17.52 -5.98 -3.04
N GLY A 217 17.95 -5.26 -2.00
CA GLY A 217 18.70 -5.82 -0.88
C GLY A 217 17.95 -6.90 -0.07
N ILE A 218 16.61 -6.90 -0.11
CA ILE A 218 15.77 -7.85 0.64
C ILE A 218 15.12 -8.93 -0.23
N GLY A 219 15.44 -8.97 -1.53
CA GLY A 219 15.02 -10.01 -2.46
C GLY A 219 13.64 -9.76 -3.08
N PHE A 220 13.30 -8.51 -3.38
CA PHE A 220 12.17 -8.19 -4.25
C PHE A 220 12.45 -8.65 -5.70
N PRO A 221 11.45 -9.15 -6.47
CA PRO A 221 11.68 -9.73 -7.79
C PRO A 221 12.39 -8.81 -8.78
N GLU A 222 13.44 -9.31 -9.44
CA GLU A 222 14.31 -8.46 -10.29
C GLU A 222 13.60 -7.88 -11.52
N THR A 223 12.66 -8.64 -12.07
CA THR A 223 11.87 -8.28 -13.25
C THR A 223 11.04 -7.01 -13.08
N PHE A 224 10.75 -6.61 -11.85
CA PHE A 224 10.02 -5.37 -11.57
C PHE A 224 10.92 -4.14 -11.61
N PHE A 225 12.23 -4.25 -11.37
CA PHE A 225 13.13 -3.11 -11.50
C PHE A 225 13.16 -2.66 -12.96
N GLU A 226 13.43 -3.56 -13.90
CA GLU A 226 13.52 -3.21 -15.33
C GLU A 226 12.24 -2.58 -15.91
N LYS A 227 11.08 -2.92 -15.35
CA LYS A 227 9.77 -2.44 -15.82
C LYS A 227 9.34 -1.12 -15.18
N TYR A 228 9.83 -0.80 -13.97
CA TYR A 228 9.31 0.29 -13.15
C TYR A 228 10.38 1.21 -12.54
N SER A 229 11.67 0.98 -12.78
CA SER A 229 12.78 1.89 -12.41
C SER A 229 13.03 2.95 -13.47
#